data_AF-A0A0P9P5F8-F1
#
_entry.id   AF-A0A0P9P5F8-F1
#
_cell.length_a   1.000
_cell.length_b   1.000
_cell.length_c   1.000
_cell.angle_alpha   90.00
_cell.angle_beta   90.00
_cell.angle_gamma   90.00
#
_symmetry.space_group_name_H-M   'P 1'
#
loop_
_entity.id
_entity.type
_entity.pdbx_description
1 polymer ?
#
loop_
_entity_poly.entity_id
_entity_poly.type
_entity_poly.pdbx_seq_one_letter_code
_entity_poly.pdbx_strand_id
1 'polypeptide(L)'
;MTGRDLSILEGQLHDHLGVSECRVRFVAQATGFTLQIRHSGLQHTLFTQRGSPRVFKNLTLAAAFLKERGVKRFTVMLVQPSASKKGAKATEVGKKKLKRKPAEPRRFLPDLE
;
A
#
# COMPACT_ATOMS: atom_id res chain seq x y z
N MET A 1 5.38 -8.22 -14.93
CA MET A 1 4.52 -9.35 -14.49
C MET A 1 3.49 -8.81 -13.51
N THR A 2 2.27 -8.58 -13.98
CA THR A 2 1.14 -8.08 -13.18
C THR A 2 0.57 -9.24 -12.36
N GLY A 3 1.16 -9.51 -11.19
CA GLY A 3 0.54 -10.40 -10.22
C GLY A 3 -0.75 -9.73 -9.75
N ARG A 4 -1.91 -10.37 -9.97
CA ARG A 4 -3.15 -9.93 -9.33
C ARG A 4 -2.98 -10.16 -7.83
N ASP A 5 -2.86 -9.09 -7.06
CA ASP A 5 -2.83 -9.16 -5.60
C ASP A 5 -4.26 -9.40 -5.14
N LEU A 6 -4.50 -10.54 -4.51
CA LEU A 6 -5.80 -10.96 -4.01
C LEU A 6 -5.76 -10.99 -2.49
N SER A 7 -6.80 -10.50 -1.84
CA SER A 7 -6.91 -10.55 -0.39
C SER A 7 -7.41 -11.92 0.03
N ILE A 8 -6.73 -12.55 1.00
CA ILE A 8 -7.24 -13.75 1.68
C ILE A 8 -7.47 -13.45 3.14
N LEU A 9 -8.60 -13.92 3.67
CA LEU A 9 -8.91 -13.77 5.09
C LEU A 9 -8.23 -14.86 5.90
N GLU A 10 -7.98 -14.58 7.18
CA GLU A 10 -7.37 -15.55 8.11
C GLU A 10 -8.12 -16.89 8.20
N GLY A 11 -9.44 -16.89 8.02
CA GLY A 11 -10.23 -18.13 7.96
C GLY A 11 -9.95 -18.97 6.72
N GLN A 12 -9.59 -18.34 5.59
CA GLN A 12 -9.29 -18.99 4.31
C GLN A 12 -7.81 -19.39 4.19
N LEU A 13 -7.00 -19.02 5.18
CA LEU A 13 -5.57 -19.28 5.17
C LEU A 13 -5.26 -20.79 5.05
N HIS A 14 -6.04 -21.64 5.72
CA HIS A 14 -5.81 -23.08 5.72
C HIS A 14 -5.98 -23.68 4.32
N ASP A 15 -7.05 -23.31 3.61
CA ASP A 15 -7.30 -23.75 2.23
C ASP A 15 -6.15 -23.37 1.29
N HIS A 16 -5.66 -22.13 1.39
CA HIS A 16 -4.57 -21.65 0.55
C HIS A 16 -3.21 -22.27 0.90
N LEU A 17 -2.99 -22.66 2.17
CA LEU A 17 -1.79 -23.36 2.61
C LEU A 17 -1.81 -24.87 2.28
N GLY A 18 -3.00 -25.45 2.13
CA GLY A 18 -3.18 -26.85 1.73
C GLY A 18 -2.80 -27.16 0.28
N VAL A 19 -2.54 -26.13 -0.53
CA VAL A 19 -2.12 -26.27 -1.93
C VAL A 19 -0.64 -26.69 -2.01
N SER A 20 -0.36 -27.78 -2.73
CA SER A 20 0.99 -28.37 -2.84
C SER A 20 2.07 -27.42 -3.36
N GLU A 21 1.69 -26.44 -4.20
CA GLU A 21 2.61 -25.47 -4.81
C GLU A 21 2.56 -24.07 -4.15
N CYS A 22 2.30 -24.04 -2.85
CA CYS A 22 2.30 -22.80 -2.07
C CYS A 22 3.72 -22.31 -1.73
N ARG A 23 3.96 -21.01 -1.92
CA ARG A 23 5.15 -20.31 -1.43
C ARG A 23 4.75 -19.22 -0.44
N VAL A 24 5.22 -19.35 0.79
CA VAL A 24 4.94 -18.41 1.89
C VAL A 24 6.08 -17.42 2.04
N ARG A 25 5.76 -16.12 2.09
CA ARG A 25 6.72 -15.03 2.17
C ARG A 25 6.33 -14.00 3.22
N PHE A 26 7.30 -13.49 3.99
CA PHE A 26 7.10 -12.30 4.79
C PHE A 26 7.67 -11.08 4.09
N VAL A 27 6.87 -10.01 3.99
CA VAL A 27 7.28 -8.73 3.43
C VAL A 27 7.41 -7.73 4.55
N ALA A 28 8.57 -7.08 4.64
CA ALA A 28 8.80 -5.99 5.59
C ALA A 28 7.97 -4.76 5.22
N GLN A 29 7.30 -4.17 6.20
CA GLN A 29 6.55 -2.93 6.13
C GLN A 29 7.02 -1.95 7.20
N ALA A 30 6.61 -0.68 7.12
CA ALA A 30 7.00 0.35 8.08
C ALA A 30 6.64 0.01 9.54
N THR A 31 5.60 -0.79 9.76
CA THR A 31 5.07 -1.13 11.09
C THR A 31 5.33 -2.59 11.51
N GLY A 32 6.03 -3.39 10.68
CA GLY A 32 6.29 -4.80 10.97
C GLY A 32 6.40 -5.66 9.71
N PHE A 33 5.86 -6.87 9.74
CA PHE A 33 5.91 -7.83 8.64
C PHE A 33 4.51 -8.27 8.23
N THR A 34 4.21 -8.30 6.94
CA THR A 34 2.96 -8.87 6.42
C THR A 34 3.21 -10.21 5.76
N LEU A 35 2.26 -11.13 5.92
CA LEU A 35 2.31 -12.44 5.28
C LEU A 35 1.76 -12.37 3.86
N GLN A 36 2.54 -12.86 2.91
CA GLN A 36 2.15 -13.10 1.53
C GLN A 36 2.24 -14.58 1.18
N ILE A 37 1.24 -15.07 0.46
CA ILE A 37 1.14 -16.45 0.00
C ILE A 37 1.02 -16.44 -1.51
N ARG A 38 1.87 -17.20 -2.19
CA ARG A 38 1.85 -17.32 -3.64
C ARG A 38 1.53 -18.76 -4.03
N HIS A 39 0.44 -18.96 -4.75
CA HIS A 39 0.07 -20.27 -5.33
C HIS A 39 -0.60 -20.05 -6.69
N SER A 40 -0.46 -21.00 -7.61
CA SER A 40 -1.10 -20.96 -8.94
C SER A 40 -0.86 -19.65 -9.73
N GLY A 41 0.32 -19.03 -9.54
CA GLY A 41 0.68 -17.75 -10.16
C GLY A 41 0.03 -16.50 -9.53
N LEU A 42 -0.87 -16.66 -8.56
CA LEU A 42 -1.53 -15.59 -7.82
C LEU A 42 -0.76 -15.27 -6.55
N GLN A 43 -0.80 -14.00 -6.15
CA GLN A 43 -0.21 -13.52 -4.90
C GLN A 43 -1.31 -13.06 -3.98
N HIS A 44 -1.27 -13.54 -2.75
CA HIS A 44 -2.27 -13.30 -1.75
C HIS A 44 -1.67 -12.61 -0.55
N THR A 45 -2.29 -11.53 -0.10
CA THR A 45 -1.92 -10.85 1.14
C THR A 45 -2.87 -11.31 2.24
N LEU A 46 -2.34 -11.65 3.42
CA LEU A 46 -3.16 -12.08 4.56
C LEU A 46 -3.84 -10.87 5.22
N PHE A 47 -5.17 -10.92 5.30
CA PHE A 47 -5.99 -9.96 6.02
C PHE A 47 -6.62 -10.60 7.26
N THR A 48 -6.75 -9.77 8.28
CA THR A 48 -7.58 -10.07 9.45
C THR A 48 -9.05 -10.13 9.06
N GLN A 49 -9.87 -10.75 9.91
CA GLN A 49 -11.33 -10.76 9.74
C GLN A 49 -11.97 -9.36 9.69
N ARG A 50 -11.25 -8.32 10.16
CA ARG A 50 -11.67 -6.91 10.06
C ARG A 50 -11.28 -6.23 8.74
N GLY A 51 -10.77 -6.98 7.76
CA GLY A 51 -10.37 -6.46 6.45
C GLY A 51 -9.08 -5.62 6.48
N SER A 52 -8.34 -5.63 7.59
CA SER A 52 -7.03 -4.97 7.68
C SER A 52 -5.88 -5.97 7.49
N PRO A 53 -4.77 -5.62 6.81
CA PRO A 53 -3.63 -6.51 6.65
C PRO A 53 -3.11 -7.00 7.99
N ARG A 54 -2.81 -8.31 8.08
CA ARG A 54 -2.23 -8.89 9.30
C ARG A 54 -0.75 -8.52 9.36
N VAL A 55 -0.42 -7.57 10.24
CA VAL A 55 0.97 -7.14 10.49
C VAL A 55 1.50 -7.82 11.75
N PHE A 56 2.61 -8.52 11.61
CA PHE A 56 3.37 -9.12 12.72
C PHE A 56 4.45 -8.15 13.18
N LYS A 57 4.51 -7.87 14.48
CA LYS A 57 5.50 -6.94 15.07
C LYS A 57 6.94 -7.42 14.90
N ASN A 58 7.16 -8.73 14.95
CA ASN A 58 8.47 -9.35 14.81
C ASN A 58 8.35 -10.70 14.08
N LEU A 59 9.50 -11.21 13.60
CA LEU A 59 9.56 -12.48 12.88
C LEU A 59 9.26 -13.68 13.79
N THR A 60 9.52 -13.59 15.09
CA THR A 60 9.24 -14.67 16.05
C THR A 60 7.74 -14.99 16.14
N LEU A 61 6.91 -13.96 16.26
CA LEU A 61 5.44 -14.13 16.27
C LEU A 61 4.92 -14.61 14.93
N ALA A 62 5.53 -14.15 13.84
CA ALA A 62 5.18 -14.55 12.48
C ALA A 62 5.52 -16.03 12.23
N ALA A 63 6.69 -16.48 12.69
CA ALA A 63 7.12 -17.88 12.61
C ALA A 63 6.28 -18.80 13.52
N ALA A 64 5.93 -18.34 14.73
CA ALA A 64 5.04 -19.07 15.63
C ALA A 64 3.68 -19.30 14.96
N PHE A 65 3.10 -18.26 14.37
CA PHE A 65 1.83 -18.35 13.65
C PHE A 65 1.88 -19.34 12.47
N LEU A 66 2.97 -19.33 11.68
CA LEU A 66 3.14 -20.30 10.60
C LEU A 66 3.34 -21.73 11.09
N LYS A 67 4.06 -21.91 12.20
CA LYS A 67 4.28 -23.21 12.84
C LYS A 67 2.97 -23.82 13.33
N GLU A 68 2.11 -23.03 13.95
CA GLU A 68 0.75 -23.46 14.35
C GLU A 68 -0.09 -23.92 13.16
N ARG A 69 0.14 -23.33 11.97
CA ARG A 69 -0.53 -23.72 10.72
C ARG A 69 0.18 -24.83 9.95
N GLY A 70 1.20 -25.46 10.52
CA GLY A 70 1.91 -26.60 9.93
C GLY A 70 2.92 -26.24 8.83
N VAL A 71 3.24 -24.96 8.64
CA VAL A 71 4.18 -24.52 7.60
C VAL A 71 5.61 -24.68 8.10
N LYS A 72 6.37 -25.60 7.47
CA LYS A 72 7.76 -25.90 7.85
C LYS A 72 8.81 -25.07 7.12
N ARG A 73 8.47 -24.51 5.96
CA ARG A 73 9.39 -23.75 5.09
C ARG A 73 8.72 -22.46 4.64
N PHE A 74 9.36 -21.33 4.94
CA PHE A 74 8.93 -20.01 4.50
C PHE A 74 10.15 -19.15 4.17
N THR A 75 9.97 -18.14 3.32
CA THR A 75 11.03 -17.21 2.95
C THR A 75 10.75 -15.83 3.54
N VAL A 76 11.74 -15.19 4.11
CA VAL A 76 11.61 -13.79 4.55
C VAL A 76 12.18 -12.91 3.44
N MET A 77 11.35 -12.03 2.89
CA MET A 77 11.79 -11.02 1.92
C MET A 77 11.90 -9.67 2.63
N LEU A 78 13.14 -9.28 2.88
CA LEU A 78 13.47 -7.92 3.29
C LEU A 78 13.40 -7.02 2.04
N VAL A 79 12.18 -6.69 1.62
CA VAL A 79 12.00 -5.61 0.65
C VAL A 79 12.31 -4.33 1.42
N GLN A 80 13.53 -3.82 1.30
CA GLN A 80 13.75 -2.41 1.58
C GLN A 80 12.75 -1.67 0.71
N PRO A 81 11.90 -0.79 1.26
CA PRO A 81 11.10 0.07 0.41
C PRO A 81 12.11 0.91 -0.36
N SER A 82 12.46 0.48 -1.57
CA SER A 82 13.18 1.30 -2.52
C SER A 82 12.34 2.55 -2.61
N ALA A 83 12.90 3.66 -2.09
CA ALA A 83 12.25 4.95 -2.05
C ALA A 83 11.53 5.16 -3.37
N SER A 84 10.27 5.55 -3.23
CA SER A 84 9.33 5.82 -4.29
C SER A 84 10.00 6.25 -5.61
N LYS A 85 9.85 5.47 -6.67
CA LYS A 85 9.49 6.05 -7.97
C LYS A 85 7.96 6.12 -7.98
N LYS A 86 7.24 7.10 -7.43
CA LYS A 86 7.62 8.48 -7.03
C LYS A 86 7.95 9.39 -8.22
N GLY A 87 7.84 8.91 -9.45
CA GLY A 87 7.83 9.75 -10.65
C GLY A 87 6.45 10.34 -10.93
N ALA A 88 5.74 10.76 -9.90
CA ALA A 88 4.66 11.73 -10.06
C ALA A 88 5.33 13.10 -10.10
N LYS A 89 5.59 13.63 -11.29
CA LYS A 89 5.71 15.09 -11.47
C LYS A 89 4.30 15.67 -11.28
N ALA A 90 3.90 15.83 -10.04
CA ALA A 90 2.99 16.90 -9.63
C ALA A 90 3.90 17.99 -9.06
N THR A 91 4.24 18.97 -9.89
CA THR A 91 5.04 20.11 -9.45
C THR A 91 4.17 21.00 -8.58
N GLU A 92 4.68 21.25 -7.38
CA GLU A 92 4.12 22.09 -6.35
C GLU A 92 3.86 23.54 -6.80
N VAL A 93 2.83 24.07 -6.14
CA VAL A 93 2.40 25.46 -6.03
C VAL A 93 3.54 26.36 -5.56
N GLY A 94 3.99 27.27 -6.43
CA GLY A 94 4.75 28.44 -6.04
C GLY A 94 3.84 29.51 -5.45
N LYS A 95 3.86 29.69 -4.13
CA LYS A 95 3.28 30.87 -3.46
C LYS A 95 4.18 32.09 -3.68
N LYS A 96 3.69 33.14 -4.35
CA LYS A 96 4.09 34.54 -4.10
C LYS A 96 3.04 35.57 -4.57
N LYS A 97 2.27 36.05 -3.58
CA LYS A 97 1.90 37.45 -3.32
C LYS A 97 1.61 38.41 -4.50
N LEU A 98 0.33 38.82 -4.52
CA LEU A 98 -0.15 40.20 -4.29
C LEU A 98 -0.33 41.18 -5.49
N LYS A 99 -1.60 41.61 -5.64
CA LYS A 99 -2.13 42.90 -6.15
C LYS A 99 -1.93 43.23 -7.65
N ARG A 100 -3.06 43.32 -8.38
CA ARG A 100 -3.60 44.59 -8.92
C ARG A 100 -4.97 44.43 -9.62
N LYS A 101 -5.96 45.10 -9.01
CA LYS A 101 -7.22 45.74 -9.45
C LYS A 101 -8.08 45.16 -10.61
N PRO A 102 -9.43 45.13 -10.44
CA PRO A 102 -10.38 44.85 -11.52
C PRO A 102 -10.50 46.06 -12.46
N ALA A 103 -10.45 45.81 -13.77
CA ALA A 103 -10.74 46.83 -14.78
C ALA A 103 -12.25 46.87 -15.04
N GLU A 104 -12.93 47.78 -14.35
CA GLU A 104 -14.29 48.21 -14.70
C GLU A 104 -14.17 49.54 -15.47
N PRO A 105 -14.58 49.62 -16.74
CA PRO A 105 -14.67 50.91 -17.43
C PRO A 105 -16.07 51.50 -17.17
N ARG A 106 -16.20 52.30 -16.10
CA ARG A 106 -17.35 53.20 -15.94
C ARG A 106 -16.93 54.64 -16.22
N ARG A 107 -17.46 55.13 -17.36
CA ARG A 107 -17.94 56.49 -17.66
C ARG A 107 -17.24 57.66 -16.96
N PHE A 108 -16.54 58.46 -17.76
CA PHE A 108 -16.35 59.88 -17.48
C PHE A 108 -17.38 60.69 -18.29
N LEU A 109 -18.26 61.38 -17.57
CA LEU A 109 -18.97 62.60 -17.96
C LEU A 109 -18.41 63.71 -17.06
N PRO A 110 -18.03 64.86 -17.62
CA PRO A 110 -18.31 66.17 -17.03
C PRO A 110 -19.32 66.88 -17.95
N ASP A 111 -20.53 67.15 -17.49
CA ASP A 111 -20.96 68.33 -16.71
C ASP A 111 -20.81 69.67 -17.44
N LEU A 112 -21.89 70.42 -17.30
CA LEU A 112 -22.38 71.58 -18.02
C LEU A 112 -21.68 72.87 -17.55
N GLU A 113 -21.28 73.72 -18.49
CA GLU A 113 -21.45 75.18 -18.40
C GLU A 113 -21.94 75.70 -19.76
#